data_AF-R6LVB6-F1
#
_entry.id   AF-R6LVB6-F1
#
_cell.length_a   1.000
_cell.length_b   1.000
_cell.length_c   1.000
_cell.angle_alpha   90.00
_cell.angle_beta   90.00
_cell.angle_gamma   90.00
#
_symmetry.space_group_name_H-M   'P 1'
#
loop_
_entity.id
_entity.type
_entity.pdbx_description
1 polymer ?
#
loop_
_entity_poly.entity_id
_entity_poly.type
_entity_poly.pdbx_seq_one_letter_code
_entity_poly.pdbx_strand_id
1 'polypeptide(L)'
;MEGLVWETAEELDMKLAERVRNIRKRRSISQQKLATMSNVSYGSIKRFETKGQISLINLTKISMALGIADELRNAFTQVPYRNIEEVINERK
;
A
#
# COMPACT_ATOMS: atom_id res chain seq x y z
N MET A 1 -9.31 -4.25 25.75
CA MET A 1 -7.88 -3.90 25.59
C MET A 1 -7.43 -4.64 24.36
N GLU A 2 -7.46 -4.00 23.20
CA GLU A 2 -6.92 -4.59 21.98
C GLU A 2 -5.43 -4.86 22.24
N GLY A 3 -5.02 -6.13 22.20
CA GLY A 3 -3.64 -6.50 22.43
C GLY A 3 -2.76 -5.78 21.41
N LEU A 4 -1.63 -5.24 21.86
CA LEU A 4 -0.60 -4.74 20.94
C LEU A 4 -0.17 -5.90 20.04
N VAL A 5 -0.66 -5.88 18.80
CA VAL A 5 -0.10 -6.72 17.74
C VAL A 5 1.19 -6.03 17.33
N TRP A 6 2.31 -6.53 17.84
CA TRP A 6 3.63 -6.09 17.42
C TRP A 6 3.92 -6.71 16.05
N GLU A 7 3.54 -5.99 15.00
CA GLU A 7 3.89 -6.40 13.64
C GLU A 7 5.29 -5.88 13.27
N THR A 8 6.09 -6.69 12.57
CA THR A 8 7.29 -6.15 11.92
C THR A 8 6.93 -5.30 10.70
N ALA A 9 7.87 -4.49 10.22
CA ALA A 9 7.67 -3.72 8.99
C ALA A 9 7.33 -4.63 7.80
N GLU A 10 7.99 -5.79 7.72
CA GLU A 10 7.76 -6.80 6.68
C GLU A 10 6.36 -7.42 6.77
N GLU A 11 5.85 -7.67 7.97
CA GLU A 11 4.48 -8.18 8.17
C GLU A 11 3.44 -7.16 7.73
N LEU A 12 3.64 -5.88 8.08
CA LEU A 12 2.78 -4.79 7.65
C LEU A 12 2.77 -4.64 6.11
N ASP A 13 3.95 -4.64 5.49
CA ASP A 13 4.13 -4.59 4.03
C ASP A 13 3.48 -5.79 3.35
N MET A 14 3.60 -6.99 3.94
CA MET A 14 2.96 -8.19 3.41
C MET A 14 1.45 -8.08 3.46
N LYS A 15 0.86 -7.61 4.56
CA LYS A 15 -0.59 -7.39 4.66
C LYS A 15 -1.08 -6.38 3.62
N LEU A 16 -0.31 -5.31 3.38
CA LEU A 16 -0.61 -4.36 2.30
C LEU A 16 -0.59 -5.05 0.93
N ALA A 17 0.44 -5.84 0.64
CA ALA A 17 0.56 -6.57 -0.61
C ALA A 17 -0.56 -7.60 -0.82
N GLU A 18 -0.98 -8.30 0.22
CA GLU A 18 -2.11 -9.23 0.18
C GLU A 18 -3.41 -8.53 -0.16
N ARG A 19 -3.69 -7.36 0.44
CA ARG A 19 -4.88 -6.55 0.10
C ARG A 19 -4.87 -6.18 -1.38
N VAL A 20 -3.76 -5.65 -1.90
CA VAL A 20 -3.64 -5.27 -3.32
C VAL A 20 -3.77 -6.50 -4.24
N ARG A 21 -3.15 -7.62 -3.87
CA ARG A 21 -3.25 -8.91 -4.60
C ARG A 21 -4.68 -9.42 -4.66
N ASN A 22 -5.42 -9.33 -3.56
CA ASN A 22 -6.82 -9.75 -3.51
C ASN A 22 -7.72 -8.87 -4.39
N ILE A 23 -7.45 -7.56 -4.44
CA ILE A 23 -8.11 -6.62 -5.36
C ILE A 23 -7.82 -6.99 -6.82
N ARG A 24 -6.58 -7.33 -7.15
CA ARG A 24 -6.22 -7.80 -8.50
C ARG A 24 -6.96 -9.09 -8.86
N LYS A 25 -6.93 -10.09 -7.96
CA LYS A 25 -7.56 -11.40 -8.18
C LYS A 25 -9.08 -11.32 -8.33
N ARG A 26 -9.78 -10.55 -7.47
CA ARG A 26 -11.26 -10.39 -7.56
C ARG A 26 -11.71 -9.71 -8.87
N ARG A 27 -10.80 -9.01 -9.54
CA ARG A 27 -11.02 -8.40 -10.87
C ARG A 27 -10.52 -9.27 -12.02
N SER A 28 -10.11 -10.51 -11.76
CA SER A 28 -9.61 -11.46 -12.76
C SER A 28 -8.40 -10.95 -13.57
N ILE A 29 -7.57 -10.09 -12.98
CA ILE A 29 -6.36 -9.57 -13.62
C ILE A 29 -5.19 -10.49 -13.27
N SER A 30 -4.43 -11.00 -14.24
CA SER A 30 -3.19 -11.76 -13.96
C SER A 30 -2.03 -10.84 -13.53
N GLN A 31 -0.98 -11.39 -12.93
CA GLN A 31 0.21 -10.59 -12.60
C GLN A 31 0.86 -9.98 -13.86
N GLN A 32 0.91 -10.73 -14.96
CA GLN A 32 1.40 -10.26 -16.26
C GLN A 32 0.52 -9.13 -16.80
N LYS A 33 -0.80 -9.28 -16.73
CA LYS A 33 -1.73 -8.24 -17.18
C LYS A 33 -1.58 -6.97 -16.35
N LEU A 34 -1.45 -7.10 -15.03
CA LEU A 34 -1.18 -5.94 -14.16
C LEU A 34 0.13 -5.27 -14.52
N ALA A 35 1.21 -6.03 -14.73
CA ALA A 35 2.51 -5.50 -15.12
C ALA A 35 2.41 -4.62 -16.39
N THR A 36 1.69 -5.10 -17.41
CA THR A 36 1.41 -4.33 -18.63
C THR A 36 0.58 -3.08 -18.34
N MET A 37 -0.53 -3.21 -17.59
CA MET A 37 -1.45 -2.10 -17.31
C MET A 37 -0.80 -0.98 -16.49
N SER A 38 0.08 -1.32 -15.53
CA SER A 38 0.72 -0.36 -14.64
C SER A 38 2.06 0.15 -15.15
N ASN A 39 2.59 -0.40 -16.26
CA ASN A 39 3.96 -0.15 -16.70
C ASN A 39 4.99 -0.39 -15.57
N VAL A 40 4.85 -1.54 -14.90
CA VAL A 40 5.75 -2.03 -13.83
C VAL A 40 6.25 -3.41 -14.24
N SER A 41 7.51 -3.73 -13.98
CA SER A 41 8.05 -5.02 -14.38
C SER A 41 7.30 -6.19 -13.72
N TYR A 42 7.11 -7.29 -14.45
CA TYR A 42 6.51 -8.51 -13.88
C TYR A 42 7.26 -9.02 -12.65
N GLY A 43 8.59 -8.92 -12.64
CA GLY A 43 9.42 -9.28 -11.48
C GLY A 43 9.13 -8.43 -10.24
N SER A 44 8.84 -7.14 -10.42
CA SER A 44 8.41 -6.24 -9.33
C SER A 44 7.02 -6.60 -8.83
N ILE A 45 6.05 -6.86 -9.71
CA ILE A 45 4.70 -7.33 -9.31
C ILE A 45 4.81 -8.63 -8.51
N LYS A 46 5.59 -9.60 -9.01
CA LYS A 46 5.78 -10.89 -8.34
C LYS A 46 6.40 -10.70 -6.96
N ARG A 47 7.48 -9.91 -6.85
CA ARG A 47 8.17 -9.63 -5.58
C ARG A 47 7.26 -8.93 -4.58
N PHE A 48 6.48 -7.95 -5.02
CA PHE A 48 5.51 -7.27 -4.18
C PHE A 48 4.50 -8.27 -3.60
N GLU A 49 3.86 -9.06 -4.46
CA GLU A 49 2.82 -9.99 -4.02
C GLU A 49 3.31 -11.22 -3.25
N THR A 50 4.61 -11.52 -3.25
CA THR A 50 5.19 -12.65 -2.52
C THR A 50 6.04 -12.26 -1.31
N LYS A 51 6.59 -11.04 -1.29
CA LYS A 51 7.51 -10.57 -0.24
C LYS A 51 7.12 -9.24 0.40
N GLY A 52 6.03 -8.60 -0.05
CA GLY A 52 5.66 -7.24 0.38
C GLY A 52 6.52 -6.12 -0.24
N GLN A 53 7.62 -6.47 -0.91
CA GLN A 53 8.64 -5.50 -1.32
C GLN A 53 8.35 -4.84 -2.68
N ILE A 54 8.21 -3.52 -2.67
CA ILE A 54 8.06 -2.68 -3.87
C ILE A 54 8.56 -1.26 -3.60
N SER A 55 8.94 -0.52 -4.64
CA SER A 55 9.16 0.93 -4.50
C SER A 55 7.83 1.67 -4.44
N LEU A 56 7.79 2.80 -3.72
CA LEU A 56 6.57 3.62 -3.58
C LEU A 56 5.98 4.02 -4.94
N ILE A 57 6.82 4.45 -5.89
CA ILE A 57 6.36 4.83 -7.24
C ILE A 57 5.66 3.68 -7.97
N ASN A 58 6.15 2.45 -7.82
CA ASN A 58 5.54 1.29 -8.48
C ASN A 58 4.25 0.86 -7.76
N LEU A 59 4.15 1.04 -6.44
CA LEU A 59 2.89 0.87 -5.70
C LEU A 59 1.83 1.88 -6.18
N THR A 60 2.22 3.14 -6.38
CA THR A 60 1.33 4.17 -6.94
C THR A 60 0.83 3.80 -8.33
N LYS A 61 1.74 3.37 -9.22
CA LYS A 61 1.37 2.91 -10.58
C LYS A 61 0.40 1.72 -10.56
N ILE A 62 0.65 0.73 -9.72
CA ILE A 62 -0.26 -0.43 -9.55
C ILE A 62 -1.62 0.04 -9.04
N SER A 63 -1.63 0.94 -8.06
CA SER A 63 -2.86 1.46 -7.46
C SER A 63 -3.69 2.25 -8.47
N MET A 64 -3.05 3.05 -9.32
CA MET A 64 -3.71 3.74 -10.44
C MET A 64 -4.25 2.75 -11.47
N ALA A 65 -3.46 1.75 -11.89
CA ALA A 65 -3.90 0.73 -12.84
C ALA A 65 -5.05 -0.14 -12.31
N LEU A 66 -5.11 -0.32 -10.99
CA LEU A 66 -6.21 -0.97 -10.30
C LEU A 66 -7.31 0.02 -9.85
N GLY A 67 -7.29 1.29 -10.24
CA GLY A 67 -8.33 2.25 -9.86
C GLY A 67 -8.60 2.32 -8.35
N ILE A 68 -7.55 2.21 -7.54
CA ILE A 68 -7.55 2.34 -6.07
C ILE A 68 -6.59 3.44 -5.61
N ALA A 69 -6.26 4.40 -6.49
CA ALA A 69 -5.34 5.49 -6.17
C ALA A 69 -5.85 6.36 -5.00
N ASP A 70 -7.16 6.45 -4.80
CA ASP A 70 -7.75 7.18 -3.67
C ASP A 70 -7.38 6.57 -2.32
N GLU A 71 -7.18 5.25 -2.22
CA GLU A 71 -6.71 4.60 -0.99
C GLU A 71 -5.32 5.13 -0.59
N LEU A 72 -4.42 5.32 -1.56
CA LEU A 72 -3.11 5.93 -1.31
C LEU A 72 -3.21 7.43 -1.04
N ARG A 73 -4.10 8.14 -1.75
CA ARG A 73 -4.32 9.58 -1.54
C ARG A 73 -4.81 9.89 -0.13
N ASN A 74 -5.60 8.99 0.43
CA ASN A 74 -6.17 9.13 1.77
C ASN A 74 -5.30 8.52 2.88
N ALA A 75 -4.19 7.87 2.53
CA ALA A 75 -3.26 7.31 3.51
C ALA A 75 -2.70 8.42 4.42
N PHE A 76 -2.73 8.18 5.73
CA PHE A 76 -2.25 9.10 6.76
C PHE A 76 -2.99 10.46 6.85
N THR A 77 -4.17 10.60 6.25
CA THR A 77 -4.95 11.85 6.32
C THR A 77 -5.76 12.03 7.60
N GLN A 78 -5.90 10.97 8.41
CA GLN A 78 -6.70 10.94 9.65
C GLN A 78 -5.85 10.54 10.85
N VAL A 79 -4.60 11.01 10.90
CA VAL A 79 -3.71 10.76 12.04
C VAL A 79 -4.05 11.75 13.14
N PRO A 80 -4.50 11.30 14.33
CA PRO A 80 -4.79 12.21 15.43
C PRO A 80 -3.51 12.80 16.01
N TYR A 81 -3.58 14.05 16.49
CA TYR A 81 -2.48 14.63 17.26
C TYR A 81 -2.21 13.79 18.51
N ARG A 82 -0.94 13.55 18.78
CA ARG A 82 -0.49 12.80 19.96
C ARG A 82 -0.50 13.66 21.22
N ASN A 83 -0.25 14.96 21.08
CA ASN A 83 -0.17 15.92 22.19
C ASN A 83 -0.39 17.36 21.71
N ILE A 84 -0.41 18.31 22.65
CA ILE A 84 -0.63 19.72 22.37
C ILE A 84 0.55 20.35 21.62
N GLU A 85 1.76 19.85 21.83
CA GLU A 85 2.97 20.31 21.13
C GLU A 85 2.86 20.09 19.61
N GLU A 86 2.25 19.00 19.16
CA GLU A 86 2.01 18.74 17.73
C GLU A 86 1.07 19.80 17.12
N VAL A 87 0.01 20.17 17.83
CA VAL A 87 -0.92 21.23 17.42
C VAL A 87 -0.22 22.60 17.36
N ILE A 88 0.66 22.88 18.33
CA ILE A 88 1.43 24.14 18.35
C ILE A 88 2.41 24.18 17.18
N ASN A 89 3.06 23.05 16.84
CA ASN A 89 4.05 22.98 15.76
C ASN A 89 3.41 23.12 14.37
N GLU A 90 2.20 22.60 14.15
CA GLU A 90 1.51 22.72 12.85
C GLU A 90 1.11 24.16 12.51
N ARG A 91 0.89 25.01 13.52
CA ARG A 91 0.48 26.41 13.34
C ARG A 91 1.65 27.39 13.14
N LYS A 92 2.90 26.90 13.16
CA LYS A 92 4.10 27.70 12.87
C LYS A 92 4.43 27.69 11.40
#